data_AF-A0A0V8RTU1-F1
#
_entry.id   AF-A0A0V8RTU1-F1
#
_cell.length_a   1.000
_cell.length_b   1.000
_cell.length_c   1.000
_cell.angle_alpha   90.00
_cell.angle_beta   90.00
_cell.angle_gamma   90.00
#
_symmetry.space_group_name_H-M   'P 1'
#
loop_
_entity.id
_entity.type
_entity.pdbx_description
1 polymer ?
#
loop_
_entity_poly.entity_id
_entity_poly.type
_entity_poly.pdbx_seq_one_letter_code
_entity_poly.pdbx_strand_id
1 'polypeptide(L)'
;MPYAAAGDLAYGGRLHGLMAGAVFAGRVGLRGACLARAGDLLLLSRCRGGRVEAEIYYHDAPGLRQLDSRLWSLVGARRASLEAVHGDLVFPVEAHVVEAPATSRVERWVRLLLLIPPAAPPPAQPLASYPVEALGVEPCADGRLFCRGGEGEAVAADLVVSGERLSSWLEELGAALAPVAARSRPLGLSLYAHAPVQRGR
;
A
#
# COMPACT_ATOMS: atom_id res chain seq x y z
N MET A 1 -3.72 14.22 3.70
CA MET A 1 -3.94 13.62 2.36
C MET A 1 -3.04 12.40 2.24
N PRO A 2 -3.46 11.30 1.60
CA PRO A 2 -2.60 10.15 1.33
C PRO A 2 -1.42 10.53 0.42
N TYR A 3 -0.23 10.07 0.79
CA TYR A 3 1.02 10.27 0.06
C TYR A 3 1.50 8.92 -0.50
N ALA A 4 1.77 8.85 -1.80
CA ALA A 4 2.25 7.66 -2.48
C ALA A 4 3.78 7.66 -2.61
N ALA A 5 4.38 6.52 -2.26
CA ALA A 5 5.80 6.25 -2.39
C ALA A 5 6.02 4.98 -3.23
N ALA A 6 6.95 5.05 -4.17
CA ALA A 6 7.39 3.91 -4.97
C ALA A 6 8.90 3.99 -5.24
N GLY A 7 9.49 2.93 -5.79
CA GLY A 7 10.93 2.85 -6.02
C GLY A 7 11.70 2.97 -4.71
N ASP A 8 12.74 3.80 -4.68
CA ASP A 8 13.61 3.96 -3.52
C ASP A 8 12.93 4.60 -2.29
N LEU A 9 11.75 5.22 -2.43
CA LEU A 9 10.98 5.73 -1.29
C LEU A 9 10.10 4.66 -0.60
N ALA A 10 9.73 3.61 -1.34
CA ALA A 10 8.95 2.51 -0.78
C ALA A 10 9.81 1.61 0.12
N TYR A 11 9.17 0.75 0.91
CA TYR A 11 9.84 -0.15 1.84
C TYR A 11 10.92 -1.00 1.15
N GLY A 12 12.13 -1.02 1.75
CA GLY A 12 13.32 -1.69 1.19
C GLY A 12 14.13 -0.82 0.23
N GLY A 13 13.60 0.31 -0.21
CA GLY A 13 14.30 1.29 -1.04
C GLY A 13 15.34 2.11 -0.26
N ARG A 14 16.33 2.68 -0.97
CA ARG A 14 17.46 3.41 -0.33
C ARG A 14 17.06 4.69 0.37
N LEU A 15 15.93 5.28 0.01
CA LEU A 15 15.38 6.51 0.60
C LEU A 15 14.22 6.24 1.57
N HIS A 16 13.90 4.96 1.85
CA HIS A 16 12.78 4.63 2.71
C HIS A 16 12.90 5.24 4.12
N GLY A 17 14.12 5.45 4.61
CA GLY A 17 14.36 6.14 5.88
C GLY A 17 13.77 7.56 5.96
N LEU A 18 13.52 8.21 4.81
CA LEU A 18 12.82 9.50 4.76
C LEU A 18 11.33 9.40 5.11
N MET A 19 10.77 8.18 5.11
CA MET A 19 9.38 7.89 5.48
C MET A 19 9.20 7.69 6.99
N ALA A 20 10.26 7.86 7.78
CA ALA A 20 10.20 7.72 9.23
C ALA A 20 9.13 8.63 9.85
N GLY A 21 8.34 8.09 10.78
CA GLY A 21 7.23 8.78 11.42
C GLY A 21 5.93 8.81 10.61
N ALA A 22 5.94 8.36 9.36
CA ALA A 22 4.72 8.24 8.56
C ALA A 22 3.92 6.99 8.92
N VAL A 23 2.59 7.07 8.82
CA VAL A 23 1.70 5.92 9.03
C VAL A 23 1.51 5.20 7.70
N PHE A 24 1.98 3.94 7.61
CA PHE A 24 1.73 3.09 6.45
C PHE A 24 0.24 2.73 6.36
N ALA A 25 -0.35 2.96 5.19
CA ALA A 25 -1.77 2.85 4.94
C ALA A 25 -2.13 1.87 3.82
N GLY A 26 -1.17 1.07 3.36
CA GLY A 26 -1.41 -0.01 2.40
C GLY A 26 -0.76 0.22 1.05
N ARG A 27 -1.18 -0.56 0.05
CA ARG A 27 -0.58 -0.59 -1.29
C ARG A 27 -1.67 -0.44 -2.34
N VAL A 28 -1.34 0.32 -3.39
CA VAL A 28 -2.27 0.69 -4.47
C VAL A 28 -1.54 0.72 -5.81
N GLY A 29 -2.29 0.68 -6.91
CA GLY A 29 -1.78 1.02 -8.23
C GLY A 29 -1.88 2.52 -8.50
N LEU A 30 -0.85 3.13 -9.08
CA LEU A 30 -0.90 4.51 -9.60
C LEU A 30 -1.11 4.50 -11.11
N ARG A 31 -1.99 5.36 -11.61
CA ARG A 31 -2.23 5.57 -13.04
C ARG A 31 -1.50 6.82 -13.54
N GLY A 32 -1.03 6.77 -14.79
CA GLY A 32 -0.29 7.88 -15.40
C GLY A 32 1.11 8.08 -14.81
N ALA A 33 1.65 7.05 -14.17
CA ALA A 33 2.94 7.07 -13.51
C ALA A 33 3.79 5.85 -13.89
N CYS A 34 5.09 6.04 -13.95
CA CYS A 34 6.11 5.02 -14.16
C CYS A 34 7.23 5.20 -13.13
N LEU A 35 8.10 4.22 -12.98
CA LEU A 35 9.38 4.43 -12.31
C LEU A 35 10.38 5.02 -13.31
N ALA A 36 11.21 5.95 -12.87
CA ALA A 36 12.26 6.58 -13.65
C ALA A 36 13.55 6.67 -12.84
N ARG A 37 14.68 6.64 -13.54
CA ARG A 37 16.00 6.75 -12.91
C ARG A 37 16.40 8.23 -12.80
N ALA A 38 16.71 8.69 -11.58
CA ALA A 38 17.24 10.02 -11.29
C ALA A 38 18.61 9.87 -10.61
N GLY A 39 19.69 10.01 -11.38
CA GLY A 39 21.02 9.60 -10.94
C GLY A 39 21.06 8.10 -10.69
N ASP A 40 21.52 7.68 -9.51
CA ASP A 40 21.48 6.27 -9.14
C ASP A 40 20.13 5.83 -8.56
N LEU A 41 19.23 6.76 -8.25
CA LEU A 41 17.95 6.53 -7.58
C LEU A 41 16.82 6.17 -8.56
N LEU A 42 15.82 5.45 -8.06
CA LEU A 42 14.61 5.03 -8.76
C LEU A 42 13.40 5.68 -8.08
N LEU A 43 12.72 6.58 -8.78
CA LEU A 43 11.59 7.34 -8.23
C LEU A 43 10.42 7.37 -9.21
N LEU A 44 9.29 7.93 -8.76
CA LEU A 44 8.12 8.11 -9.63
C LEU A 44 8.39 9.18 -10.69
N SER A 45 7.84 8.99 -11.88
CA SER A 45 7.74 10.00 -12.93
C SER A 45 6.37 9.94 -13.60
N ARG A 46 5.96 11.04 -14.22
CA ARG A 46 4.71 11.12 -14.97
C ARG A 46 4.89 10.47 -16.34
N CYS A 47 3.97 9.59 -16.69
CA CYS A 47 4.13 8.67 -17.81
C CYS A 47 2.76 8.34 -18.39
N ARG A 48 2.47 8.80 -19.60
CA ARG A 48 1.15 8.59 -20.22
C ARG A 48 0.87 7.11 -20.40
N GLY A 49 -0.25 6.63 -19.86
CA GLY A 49 -0.63 5.21 -19.90
C GLY A 49 0.16 4.31 -18.96
N GLY A 50 1.14 4.86 -18.22
CA GLY A 50 1.93 4.13 -17.23
C GLY A 50 1.09 3.65 -16.05
N ARG A 51 1.50 2.52 -15.48
CA ARG A 51 0.99 2.01 -14.21
C ARG A 51 2.14 1.52 -13.35
N VAL A 52 2.08 1.81 -12.05
CA VAL A 52 3.11 1.39 -11.09
C VAL A 52 2.47 1.12 -9.73
N GLU A 53 2.90 0.06 -9.05
CA GLU A 53 2.51 -0.20 -7.66
C GLU A 53 3.20 0.79 -6.72
N ALA A 54 2.46 1.31 -5.75
CA ALA A 54 2.97 2.25 -4.76
C ALA A 54 2.40 1.96 -3.36
N GLU A 55 3.15 2.35 -2.36
CA GLU A 55 2.74 2.31 -0.96
C GLU A 55 2.13 3.65 -0.57
N ILE A 56 1.06 3.63 0.23
CA ILE A 56 0.42 4.83 0.75
C ILE A 56 0.86 5.08 2.18
N TYR A 57 1.14 6.34 2.47
CA TYR A 57 1.55 6.85 3.76
C TYR A 57 0.75 8.08 4.14
N TYR A 58 0.57 8.30 5.45
CA TYR A 58 0.16 9.59 5.99
C TYR A 58 1.32 10.24 6.72
N HIS A 59 1.63 11.47 6.33
CA HIS A 59 2.60 12.33 6.99
C HIS A 59 1.88 13.45 7.74
N ASP A 60 2.49 13.89 8.83
CA ASP A 60 2.20 15.21 9.37
C ASP A 60 2.83 16.32 8.48
N ALA A 61 2.42 17.56 8.70
CA ALA A 61 2.91 18.67 7.90
C ALA A 61 4.44 18.90 8.03
N PRO A 62 5.06 18.78 9.23
CA PRO A 62 6.52 18.84 9.37
C PRO A 62 7.26 17.76 8.56
N GLY A 63 6.84 16.50 8.66
CA GLY A 63 7.46 15.39 7.95
C GLY A 63 7.38 15.56 6.43
N LEU A 64 6.24 16.02 5.91
CA LEU A 64 6.09 16.27 4.49
C LEU A 64 7.00 17.41 3.99
N ARG A 65 7.14 18.51 4.75
CA ARG A 65 8.08 19.59 4.40
C ARG A 65 9.54 19.13 4.41
N GLN A 66 9.91 18.27 5.34
CA GLN A 66 11.24 17.68 5.37
C GLN A 66 11.48 16.83 4.12
N LEU A 67 10.51 16.00 3.75
CA LEU A 67 10.57 15.19 2.54
C LEU A 67 10.73 16.05 1.28
N ASP A 68 9.94 17.12 1.15
CA ASP A 68 10.04 18.10 0.05
C ASP A 68 11.46 18.63 -0.11
N SER A 69 12.02 19.16 0.99
CA SER A 69 13.35 19.78 0.97
C SER A 69 14.45 18.79 0.58
N ARG A 70 14.38 17.56 1.09
CA ARG A 70 15.38 16.51 0.86
C ARG A 70 15.32 15.98 -0.56
N LEU A 71 14.14 15.68 -1.07
CA LEU A 71 13.97 15.13 -2.41
C LEU A 71 14.25 16.17 -3.49
N TRP A 72 13.89 17.43 -3.25
CA TRP A 72 14.27 18.53 -4.13
C TRP A 72 15.80 18.67 -4.21
N SER A 73 16.51 18.68 -3.07
CA SER A 73 17.96 18.86 -3.08
C SER A 73 18.73 17.67 -3.67
N LEU A 74 18.22 16.45 -3.49
CA LEU A 74 18.89 15.22 -3.94
C LEU A 74 18.74 14.99 -5.46
N VAL A 75 17.55 15.22 -6.00
CA VAL A 75 17.18 14.76 -7.36
C VAL A 75 16.24 15.72 -8.09
N GLY A 76 15.94 16.89 -7.52
CA GLY A 76 15.01 17.85 -8.12
C GLY A 76 13.56 17.35 -8.17
N ALA A 77 13.19 16.34 -7.35
CA ALA A 77 11.83 15.82 -7.35
C ALA A 77 10.86 16.85 -6.78
N ARG A 78 9.64 16.91 -7.32
CA ARG A 78 8.59 17.85 -6.93
C ARG A 78 7.32 17.12 -6.55
N ARG A 79 6.55 17.69 -5.61
CA ARG A 79 5.21 17.18 -5.32
C ARG A 79 4.28 17.36 -6.51
N ALA A 80 3.50 16.31 -6.76
CA ALA A 80 2.47 16.25 -7.78
C ALA A 80 1.28 15.48 -7.23
N SER A 81 0.08 15.82 -7.69
CA SER A 81 -1.08 14.94 -7.52
C SER A 81 -1.07 13.87 -8.62
N LEU A 82 -1.33 12.63 -8.22
CA LEU A 82 -1.50 11.45 -9.06
C LEU A 82 -2.83 10.75 -8.73
N GLU A 83 -3.28 9.86 -9.61
CA GLU A 83 -4.47 9.04 -9.40
C GLU A 83 -4.07 7.65 -8.88
N ALA A 84 -4.54 7.30 -7.69
CA ALA A 84 -4.41 5.97 -7.10
C ALA A 84 -5.66 5.12 -7.36
N VAL A 85 -5.44 3.81 -7.44
CA VAL A 85 -6.46 2.78 -7.68
C VAL A 85 -6.28 1.65 -6.69
N HIS A 86 -7.36 1.30 -5.98
CA HIS A 86 -7.40 0.18 -5.04
C HIS A 86 -8.73 -0.57 -5.20
N GLY A 87 -8.72 -1.66 -5.98
CA GLY A 87 -9.96 -2.29 -6.43
C GLY A 87 -10.78 -1.31 -7.27
N ASP A 88 -12.03 -1.07 -6.84
CA ASP A 88 -12.94 -0.13 -7.50
C ASP A 88 -12.75 1.32 -7.05
N LEU A 89 -11.94 1.56 -6.02
CA LEU A 89 -11.68 2.91 -5.52
C LEU A 89 -10.65 3.61 -6.40
N VAL A 90 -10.99 4.84 -6.81
CA VAL A 90 -10.11 5.75 -7.54
C VAL A 90 -10.08 7.08 -6.79
N PHE A 91 -8.89 7.55 -6.40
CA PHE A 91 -8.76 8.74 -5.57
C PHE A 91 -7.42 9.47 -5.80
N PRO A 92 -7.36 10.79 -5.55
CA PRO A 92 -6.12 11.54 -5.67
C PRO A 92 -5.16 11.24 -4.51
N VAL A 93 -3.87 11.18 -4.83
CA VAL A 93 -2.76 11.08 -3.87
C VAL A 93 -1.68 12.11 -4.19
N GLU A 94 -0.93 12.53 -3.19
CA GLU A 94 0.31 13.28 -3.40
C GLU A 94 1.48 12.33 -3.61
N ALA A 95 2.43 12.69 -4.45
CA ALA A 95 3.69 11.96 -4.61
C ALA A 95 4.80 12.90 -5.05
N HIS A 96 6.05 12.56 -4.75
CA HIS A 96 7.19 13.21 -5.39
C HIS A 96 7.51 12.55 -6.71
N VAL A 97 7.58 13.35 -7.77
CA VAL A 97 7.91 12.92 -9.12
C VAL A 97 9.18 13.60 -9.63
N VAL A 98 9.94 12.89 -10.45
CA VAL A 98 11.08 13.39 -11.21
C VAL A 98 10.73 13.48 -12.70
N GLU A 99 11.35 14.41 -13.41
CA GLU A 99 11.26 14.50 -14.87
C GLU A 99 12.41 13.66 -15.47
N ALA A 100 12.16 12.38 -15.71
CA ALA A 100 13.16 11.45 -16.25
C ALA A 100 12.49 10.32 -17.05
N PRO A 101 13.20 9.69 -18.02
CA PRO A 101 12.65 8.58 -18.80
C PRO A 101 12.27 7.39 -17.93
N ALA A 102 11.16 6.74 -18.27
CA ALA A 102 10.68 5.55 -17.60
C ALA A 102 11.68 4.37 -17.71
N THR A 103 11.72 3.53 -16.69
CA THR A 103 12.50 2.30 -16.68
C THR A 103 11.62 1.06 -16.49
N SER A 104 12.14 -0.09 -16.92
CA SER A 104 11.51 -1.41 -16.80
C SER A 104 11.81 -2.14 -15.49
N ARG A 105 12.62 -1.55 -14.59
CA ARG A 105 13.01 -2.21 -13.33
C ARG A 105 11.82 -2.32 -12.37
N VAL A 106 11.56 -3.53 -11.88
CA VAL A 106 10.57 -3.84 -10.85
C VAL A 106 11.28 -4.59 -9.72
N GLU A 107 11.21 -4.08 -8.49
CA GLU A 107 11.73 -4.79 -7.31
C GLU A 107 10.62 -5.62 -6.64
N ARG A 108 10.98 -6.79 -6.08
CA ARG A 108 10.04 -7.87 -5.72
C ARG A 108 9.98 -8.19 -4.23
N TRP A 109 9.52 -7.22 -3.42
CA TRP A 109 9.04 -7.50 -2.06
C TRP A 109 7.64 -6.90 -1.86
N VAL A 110 6.76 -7.67 -1.20
CA VAL A 110 5.38 -7.23 -0.94
C VAL A 110 5.22 -6.85 0.51
N ARG A 111 5.33 -5.55 0.80
CA ARG A 111 4.77 -4.97 2.02
C ARG A 111 3.30 -4.67 1.75
N LEU A 112 2.38 -5.22 2.54
CA LEU A 112 0.95 -4.95 2.42
C LEU A 112 0.30 -4.80 3.80
N LEU A 113 -0.85 -4.12 3.83
CA LEU A 113 -1.78 -4.22 4.94
C LEU A 113 -2.75 -5.37 4.65
N LEU A 114 -2.75 -6.39 5.50
CA LEU A 114 -3.63 -7.54 5.41
C LEU A 114 -4.66 -7.51 6.53
N LEU A 115 -5.95 -7.65 6.22
CA LEU A 115 -6.96 -7.95 7.21
C LEU A 115 -6.82 -9.42 7.65
N ILE A 116 -6.69 -9.64 8.96
CA ILE A 116 -6.51 -10.96 9.55
C ILE A 116 -7.89 -11.54 9.90
N PRO A 117 -8.26 -12.73 9.39
CA PRO A 117 -9.45 -13.44 9.83
C PRO A 117 -9.32 -13.90 11.30
N PRO A 118 -10.41 -13.90 12.09
CA PRO A 118 -10.34 -14.25 13.51
C PRO A 118 -9.75 -15.64 13.83
N ALA A 119 -9.96 -16.63 12.96
CA ALA A 119 -9.57 -18.02 13.17
C ALA A 119 -8.40 -18.48 12.29
N ALA A 120 -7.73 -17.57 11.56
CA ALA A 120 -6.58 -17.90 10.71
C ALA A 120 -5.39 -16.99 11.03
N PRO A 121 -4.22 -17.56 11.40
CA PRO A 121 -3.03 -16.74 11.61
C PRO A 121 -2.56 -16.11 10.29
N PRO A 122 -1.91 -14.93 10.35
CA PRO A 122 -1.35 -14.29 9.17
C PRO A 122 -0.22 -15.13 8.56
N PRO A 123 0.05 -14.98 7.25
CA PRO A 123 1.06 -15.79 6.57
C PRO A 123 2.47 -15.53 7.09
N ALA A 124 2.75 -14.41 7.74
CA ALA A 124 4.03 -14.05 8.32
C ALA A 124 3.84 -13.27 9.63
N GLN A 125 4.90 -13.10 10.41
CA GLN A 125 4.88 -12.28 11.62
C GLN A 125 4.61 -10.80 11.24
N PRO A 126 3.55 -10.17 11.77
CA PRO A 126 3.30 -8.74 11.57
C PRO A 126 4.41 -7.87 12.13
N LEU A 127 4.76 -6.81 11.40
CA LEU A 127 5.56 -5.69 11.91
C LEU A 127 4.77 -4.88 12.94
N ALA A 128 3.47 -4.72 12.68
CA ALA A 128 2.50 -4.09 13.55
C ALA A 128 1.11 -4.60 13.22
N SER A 129 0.21 -4.55 14.21
CA SER A 129 -1.21 -4.87 14.05
C SER A 129 -2.05 -3.83 14.78
N TYR A 130 -3.19 -3.47 14.23
CA TYR A 130 -4.09 -2.49 14.85
C TYR A 130 -5.56 -2.74 14.48
N PRO A 131 -6.50 -2.36 15.37
CA PRO A 131 -7.93 -2.53 15.12
C PRO A 131 -8.41 -1.56 14.03
N VAL A 132 -9.27 -2.08 13.16
CA VAL A 132 -9.87 -1.34 12.06
C VAL A 132 -11.36 -1.65 11.91
N GLU A 133 -12.04 -0.75 11.24
CA GLU A 133 -13.37 -0.97 10.66
C GLU A 133 -13.18 -1.29 9.17
N ALA A 134 -13.46 -2.53 8.76
CA ALA A 134 -13.37 -2.97 7.37
C ALA A 134 -14.68 -2.67 6.64
N LEU A 135 -14.60 -2.27 5.37
CA LEU A 135 -15.75 -1.92 4.54
C LEU A 135 -15.99 -2.96 3.45
N GLY A 136 -17.23 -3.42 3.32
CA GLY A 136 -17.65 -4.34 2.25
C GLY A 136 -17.30 -5.81 2.50
N VAL A 137 -16.79 -6.14 3.68
CA VAL A 137 -16.43 -7.51 4.09
C VAL A 137 -16.76 -7.76 5.54
N GLU A 138 -17.09 -9.01 5.85
CA GLU A 138 -17.34 -9.51 7.21
C GLU A 138 -16.70 -10.90 7.38
N PRO A 139 -16.35 -11.35 8.60
CA PRO A 139 -15.88 -12.71 8.79
C PRO A 139 -16.90 -13.73 8.30
N CYS A 140 -16.46 -14.73 7.54
CA CYS A 140 -17.31 -15.86 7.20
C CYS A 140 -17.68 -16.66 8.47
N ALA A 141 -18.69 -17.53 8.38
CA ALA A 141 -19.19 -18.31 9.52
C ALA A 141 -18.11 -19.19 10.20
N ASP A 142 -17.08 -19.63 9.47
CA ASP A 142 -15.96 -20.40 10.01
C ASP A 142 -14.85 -19.52 10.63
N GLY A 143 -14.92 -18.21 10.45
CA GLY A 143 -13.93 -17.23 10.91
C GLY A 143 -12.57 -17.32 10.21
N ARG A 144 -12.39 -18.19 9.21
CA ARG A 144 -11.09 -18.44 8.55
C ARG A 144 -10.86 -17.51 7.36
N LEU A 145 -11.92 -16.92 6.84
CA LEU A 145 -11.93 -16.03 5.68
C LEU A 145 -12.83 -14.82 5.95
N PHE A 146 -12.78 -13.87 5.03
CA PHE A 146 -13.80 -12.84 4.89
C PHE A 146 -14.79 -13.19 3.77
N CYS A 147 -16.05 -12.89 3.99
CA CYS A 147 -17.13 -12.96 3.03
C CYS A 147 -17.48 -11.53 2.59
N ARG A 148 -18.03 -11.37 1.38
CA ARG A 148 -18.58 -10.06 0.97
C ARG A 148 -19.78 -9.75 1.84
N GLY A 149 -19.83 -8.54 2.37
CA GLY A 149 -20.86 -8.17 3.34
C GLY A 149 -20.87 -6.67 3.62
N GLY A 150 -21.34 -6.30 4.81
CA GLY A 150 -21.38 -4.92 5.28
C GLY A 150 -20.05 -4.42 5.83
N GLU A 151 -20.13 -3.60 6.87
CA GLU A 151 -18.98 -3.13 7.63
C GLU A 151 -18.74 -4.05 8.83
N GLY A 152 -17.48 -4.27 9.20
CA GLY A 152 -17.12 -5.20 10.26
C GLY A 152 -15.85 -4.82 11.01
N GLU A 153 -15.78 -5.20 12.29
CA GLU A 153 -14.55 -5.07 13.07
C GLU A 153 -13.51 -6.09 12.59
N ALA A 154 -12.28 -5.63 12.39
CA ALA A 154 -11.17 -6.48 11.97
C ALA A 154 -9.84 -6.00 12.56
N VAL A 155 -8.80 -6.80 12.36
CA VAL A 155 -7.41 -6.42 12.64
C VAL A 155 -6.69 -6.30 11.30
N ALA A 156 -6.04 -5.14 11.07
CA ALA A 156 -5.11 -4.98 9.97
C ALA A 156 -3.68 -5.24 10.47
N ALA A 157 -2.91 -6.03 9.73
CA ALA A 157 -1.49 -6.26 9.96
C ALA A 157 -0.63 -5.72 8.83
N ASP A 158 0.42 -5.01 9.21
CA ASP A 158 1.53 -4.63 8.32
C ASP A 158 2.48 -5.81 8.16
N LEU A 159 2.54 -6.36 6.95
CA LEU A 159 3.27 -7.59 6.64
C LEU A 159 4.25 -7.35 5.51
N VAL A 160 5.46 -7.90 5.68
CA VAL A 160 6.40 -8.13 4.58
C VAL A 160 6.39 -9.63 4.28
N VAL A 161 5.92 -10.00 3.09
CA VAL A 161 5.75 -11.41 2.71
C VAL A 161 6.14 -11.61 1.25
N SER A 162 6.67 -12.80 0.92
CA SER A 162 6.93 -13.16 -0.47
C SER A 162 5.61 -13.52 -1.17
N GLY A 163 5.55 -13.29 -2.50
CA GLY A 163 4.36 -13.65 -3.28
C GLY A 163 4.02 -15.14 -3.19
N GLU A 164 5.03 -16.01 -3.17
CA GLU A 164 4.87 -17.47 -3.02
C GLU A 164 4.22 -17.84 -1.68
N ARG A 165 4.73 -17.30 -0.57
CA ARG A 165 4.20 -17.58 0.77
C ARG A 165 2.79 -17.06 0.95
N LEU A 166 2.50 -15.86 0.42
CA LEU A 166 1.15 -15.31 0.42
C LEU A 166 0.19 -16.18 -0.41
N SER A 167 0.64 -16.68 -1.57
CA SER A 167 -0.18 -17.53 -2.45
C SER A 167 -0.49 -18.88 -1.80
N SER A 168 0.50 -19.56 -1.22
CA SER A 168 0.31 -20.83 -0.49
C SER A 168 -0.73 -20.68 0.63
N TRP A 169 -0.60 -19.62 1.44
CA TRP A 169 -1.54 -19.35 2.53
C TRP A 169 -2.96 -19.10 2.03
N LEU A 170 -3.13 -18.35 0.93
CA LEU A 170 -4.45 -18.14 0.32
C LEU A 170 -5.04 -19.44 -0.24
N GLU A 171 -4.22 -20.31 -0.84
CA GLU A 171 -4.64 -21.61 -1.35
C GLU A 171 -5.09 -22.55 -0.23
N GLU A 172 -4.34 -22.63 0.87
CA GLU A 172 -4.69 -23.41 2.07
C GLU A 172 -6.01 -22.96 2.69
N LEU A 173 -6.32 -21.66 2.61
CA LEU A 173 -7.59 -21.11 3.07
C LEU A 173 -8.71 -21.24 2.03
N GLY A 174 -8.42 -21.60 0.78
CA GLY A 174 -9.40 -21.56 -0.31
C GLY A 174 -9.86 -20.13 -0.68
N ALA A 175 -9.00 -19.14 -0.43
CA ALA A 175 -9.29 -17.72 -0.58
C ALA A 175 -8.88 -17.14 -1.95
N ALA A 176 -9.38 -15.96 -2.25
CA ALA A 176 -8.74 -15.01 -3.16
C ALA A 176 -8.32 -13.75 -2.37
N LEU A 177 -7.20 -13.14 -2.74
CA LEU A 177 -6.82 -11.85 -2.18
C LEU A 177 -7.66 -10.75 -2.84
N ALA A 178 -8.41 -9.99 -2.06
CA ALA A 178 -9.23 -8.89 -2.57
C ALA A 178 -8.79 -7.56 -1.93
N PRO A 179 -8.79 -6.46 -2.69
CA PRO A 179 -8.62 -5.12 -2.14
C PRO A 179 -9.84 -4.75 -1.29
N VAL A 180 -9.58 -4.24 -0.08
CA VAL A 180 -10.60 -3.82 0.89
C VAL A 180 -10.21 -2.46 1.45
N ALA A 181 -11.17 -1.54 1.51
CA ALA A 181 -10.98 -0.30 2.26
C ALA A 181 -11.26 -0.54 3.75
N ALA A 182 -10.48 0.10 4.60
CA ALA A 182 -10.70 0.06 6.03
C ALA A 182 -10.46 1.43 6.64
N ARG A 183 -10.91 1.63 7.88
CA ARG A 183 -10.64 2.83 8.67
C ARG A 183 -9.89 2.46 9.94
N SER A 184 -8.76 3.11 10.17
CA SER A 184 -8.02 3.00 11.43
C SER A 184 -8.89 3.54 12.57
N ARG A 185 -9.17 2.73 13.60
CA ARG A 185 -9.91 3.23 14.76
C ARG A 185 -9.14 4.27 15.58
N PRO A 186 -7.84 4.09 15.87
CA PRO A 186 -7.10 5.07 16.67
C PRO A 186 -6.96 6.44 16.01
N LEU A 187 -6.87 6.49 14.68
CA LEU A 187 -6.50 7.72 13.95
C LEU A 187 -7.61 8.23 13.01
N GLY A 188 -8.67 7.46 12.78
CA GLY A 188 -9.72 7.78 11.81
C GLY A 188 -9.25 7.80 10.35
N LEU A 189 -8.03 7.34 10.06
CA LEU A 189 -7.42 7.38 8.73
C LEU A 189 -7.96 6.27 7.83
N SER A 190 -8.12 6.57 6.55
CA SER A 190 -8.48 5.58 5.52
C SER A 190 -7.29 4.69 5.18
N LEU A 191 -7.52 3.39 5.08
CA LEU A 191 -6.52 2.36 4.83
C LEU A 191 -6.92 1.55 3.59
N TYR A 192 -5.92 1.14 2.83
CA TYR A 192 -6.04 0.43 1.56
C TYR A 192 -5.47 -0.98 1.74
N ALA A 193 -6.22 -1.80 2.48
CA ALA A 193 -5.83 -3.14 2.88
C ALA A 193 -6.21 -4.19 1.82
N HIS A 194 -5.73 -5.40 2.03
CA HIS A 194 -6.18 -6.58 1.32
C HIS A 194 -6.76 -7.58 2.30
N ALA A 195 -7.67 -8.42 1.87
CA ALA A 195 -8.27 -9.46 2.71
C ALA A 195 -8.32 -10.80 1.96
N PRO A 196 -8.18 -11.94 2.67
CA PRO A 196 -8.51 -13.25 2.12
C PRO A 196 -10.03 -13.41 2.04
N VAL A 197 -10.60 -13.18 0.87
CA VAL A 197 -12.05 -13.25 0.64
C VAL A 197 -12.42 -14.61 0.05
N GLN A 198 -13.56 -15.16 0.46
CA GLN A 198 -14.12 -16.38 -0.13
C GLN A 198 -14.27 -16.22 -1.65
N ARG A 199 -13.79 -17.21 -2.40
CA ARG A 199 -13.98 -17.24 -3.86
C ARG A 199 -15.48 -17.32 -4.16
N GLY A 200 -15.99 -16.38 -4.95
CA GLY A 200 -17.36 -16.47 -5.46
C GLY A 200 -17.53 -17.78 -6.22
N ARG A 201 -18.66 -18.47 -5.99
CA ARG A 201 -19.07 -19.59 -6.84
C ARG A 201 -19.52 -19.08 -8.20
#